data_AF-A0A944MEX1-F1
#
_entry.id   AF-A0A944MEX1-F1
#
_cell.length_a   1.000
_cell.length_b   1.000
_cell.length_c   1.000
_cell.angle_alpha   90.00
_cell.angle_beta   90.00
_cell.angle_gamma   90.00
#
_symmetry.space_group_name_H-M   'P 1'
#
loop_
_entity.id
_entity.type
_entity.pdbx_description
1 polymer ?
#
loop_
_entity_poly.entity_id
_entity_poly.type
_entity_poly.pdbx_seq_one_letter_code
_entity_poly.pdbx_strand_id
1 'polypeptide(L)'
;MPVSKAEAVSLLKLIESMPGARRSEIEARFEKNMVVLEEAGLLEALEHAALDHDKERLRAIGLDYFRLDLPCPFLQDHSCSIHPHRPLSCREFLVVSDPLYCADLDPGHVKNVALPKTVSPIIYEMCSGDRSRDRGFIPLVQLLADAASLLAGQPDPAPAVAWVRRFFKRLCG
;
A
#
# COMPACT_ATOMS: atom_id res chain seq x y z
N MET A 1 0.02 -4.84 -0.90
CA MET A 1 -0.66 -3.72 -0.19
C MET A 1 -0.35 -2.39 -0.88
N PRO A 2 -1.36 -1.68 -1.43
CA PRO A 2 -1.16 -0.36 -2.02
C PRO A 2 -1.07 0.75 -0.96
N VAL A 3 -0.22 1.74 -1.18
CA VAL A 3 0.00 2.90 -0.31
C VAL A 3 0.03 4.15 -1.20
N SER A 4 -0.72 5.20 -0.84
CA SER A 4 -0.69 6.44 -1.64
C SER A 4 0.71 7.04 -1.63
N LYS A 5 1.08 7.80 -2.67
CA LYS A 5 2.39 8.50 -2.68
C LYS A 5 2.57 9.42 -1.47
N ALA A 6 1.49 10.07 -1.00
CA ALA A 6 1.52 10.90 0.20
C ALA A 6 1.80 10.10 1.48
N GLU A 7 1.17 8.94 1.64
CA GLU A 7 1.45 8.03 2.76
C GLU A 7 2.87 7.46 2.67
N ALA A 8 3.34 7.14 1.46
CA ALA A 8 4.69 6.64 1.23
C ALA A 8 5.75 7.65 1.71
N VAL A 9 5.62 8.93 1.35
CA VAL A 9 6.50 9.99 1.88
C VAL A 9 6.46 10.06 3.41
N SER A 10 5.28 9.89 4.01
CA SER A 10 5.13 9.89 5.47
C SER A 10 5.81 8.67 6.12
N LEU A 11 5.72 7.50 5.49
CA LEU A 11 6.39 6.28 5.95
C LEU A 11 7.91 6.35 5.80
N LEU A 12 8.43 6.98 4.74
CA LEU A 12 9.86 7.21 4.59
C LEU A 12 10.42 8.03 5.75
N LYS A 13 9.76 9.15 6.09
CA LYS A 13 10.11 9.98 7.24
C LYS A 13 10.01 9.21 8.56
N LEU A 14 8.97 8.38 8.69
CA LEU A 14 8.82 7.51 9.86
C LEU A 14 10.02 6.56 10.00
N ILE A 15 10.39 5.83 8.95
CA ILE A 15 11.55 4.92 8.94
C ILE A 15 12.83 5.69 9.30
N GLU A 16 13.04 6.86 8.71
CA GLU A 16 14.22 7.70 8.95
C GLU A 16 14.34 8.10 10.42
N SER A 17 13.22 8.39 11.09
CA SER A 17 13.17 8.76 12.51
C SER A 17 13.33 7.59 13.50
N MET A 18 13.35 6.34 13.03
CA MET A 18 13.45 5.18 13.91
C MET A 18 14.87 4.99 14.48
N PRO A 19 15.03 4.31 15.64
CA PRO A 19 16.34 3.91 16.13
C PRO A 19 17.11 3.08 15.09
N GLY A 20 18.43 3.30 14.99
CA GLY A 20 19.26 2.69 13.94
C GLY A 20 19.10 1.18 13.80
N ALA A 21 19.09 0.44 14.92
CA ALA A 21 18.89 -1.02 14.88
C ALA A 21 17.54 -1.43 14.27
N ARG A 22 16.45 -0.73 14.63
CA ARG A 22 15.11 -1.01 14.10
C ARG A 22 14.99 -0.60 12.63
N ARG A 23 15.59 0.53 12.26
CA ARG A 23 15.63 1.01 10.88
C ARG A 23 16.33 0.00 9.97
N SER A 24 17.54 -0.44 10.33
CA SER A 24 18.29 -1.43 9.54
C SER A 24 17.56 -2.75 9.40
N GLU A 25 16.87 -3.21 10.46
CA GLU A 25 16.04 -4.41 10.40
C GLU A 25 14.89 -4.28 9.39
N ILE A 26 14.19 -3.14 9.40
CA ILE A 26 13.10 -2.87 8.45
C ILE A 26 13.64 -2.78 7.02
N GLU A 27 14.75 -2.07 6.80
CA GLU A 27 15.39 -1.92 5.49
C GLU A 27 15.79 -3.28 4.91
N ALA A 28 16.42 -4.15 5.70
CA ALA A 28 16.78 -5.51 5.26
C ALA A 28 15.56 -6.36 4.89
N ARG A 29 14.42 -6.19 5.58
CA ARG A 29 13.18 -6.89 5.25
C ARG A 29 12.53 -6.38 3.98
N PHE A 30 12.61 -5.07 3.71
CA PHE A 30 12.18 -4.51 2.42
C PHE A 30 13.01 -5.08 1.27
N GLU A 31 14.34 -5.09 1.42
CA GLU A 31 15.25 -5.64 0.42
C GLU A 31 14.98 -7.12 0.15
N LYS A 32 14.88 -7.94 1.21
CA LYS A 32 14.54 -9.36 1.08
C LYS A 32 13.22 -9.59 0.33
N ASN A 33 12.17 -8.84 0.69
CA ASN A 33 10.87 -9.00 0.06
C ASN A 33 10.88 -8.53 -1.40
N MET A 34 11.65 -7.50 -1.74
CA MET A 34 11.80 -7.03 -3.12
C MET A 34 12.42 -8.11 -4.02
N VAL A 35 13.52 -8.75 -3.58
CA VAL A 35 14.17 -9.83 -4.33
C VAL A 35 13.18 -10.95 -4.67
N VAL A 36 12.42 -11.43 -3.67
CA VAL A 36 11.45 -12.52 -3.89
C VAL A 36 10.34 -12.11 -4.86
N LEU A 37 9.89 -10.86 -4.84
CA LEU A 37 8.84 -10.37 -5.73
C LEU A 37 9.30 -10.14 -7.17
N GLU A 38 10.55 -9.72 -7.34
CA GLU A 38 11.21 -9.61 -8.65
C GLU A 38 11.38 -10.99 -9.27
N GLU A 39 11.91 -11.97 -8.52
CA GLU A 39 12.06 -13.35 -8.98
C GLU A 39 10.71 -14.00 -9.34
N ALA A 40 9.64 -13.65 -8.63
CA ALA A 40 8.28 -14.11 -8.92
C ALA A 40 7.60 -13.36 -10.08
N GLY A 41 8.22 -12.30 -10.64
CA GLY A 41 7.65 -11.49 -11.71
C GLY A 41 6.40 -10.69 -11.30
N LEU A 42 6.11 -10.57 -10.00
CA LEU A 42 4.85 -9.96 -9.53
C LEU A 42 4.84 -8.44 -9.65
N LEU A 43 6.01 -7.78 -9.60
CA LEU A 43 6.09 -6.32 -9.69
C LEU A 43 5.68 -5.81 -11.07
N GLU A 44 6.22 -6.41 -12.13
CA GLU A 44 5.88 -6.07 -13.52
C GLU A 44 4.40 -6.40 -13.82
N ALA A 45 3.92 -7.57 -13.37
CA ALA A 45 2.52 -7.95 -13.54
C ALA A 45 1.57 -6.95 -12.87
N LEU A 46 1.94 -6.45 -11.69
CA LEU A 46 1.17 -5.47 -10.93
C LEU A 46 1.16 -4.09 -11.59
N GLU A 47 2.28 -3.66 -12.17
CA GLU A 47 2.37 -2.41 -12.89
C GLU A 47 1.42 -2.39 -14.09
N HIS A 48 1.50 -3.39 -14.96
CA HIS A 48 0.63 -3.54 -16.13
C HIS A 48 -0.85 -3.61 -15.73
N ALA A 49 -1.22 -4.51 -14.81
CA ALA A 49 -2.61 -4.68 -14.40
C ALA A 49 -3.22 -3.41 -13.80
N ALA A 50 -2.43 -2.61 -13.08
CA ALA A 50 -2.93 -1.40 -12.46
C ALA A 50 -3.08 -0.23 -13.45
N LEU A 51 -2.21 -0.14 -14.47
CA LEU A 51 -2.36 0.82 -15.56
C LEU A 51 -3.57 0.49 -16.45
N ASP A 52 -3.79 -0.80 -16.72
CA ASP A 52 -4.97 -1.28 -17.47
C ASP A 52 -6.27 -1.20 -16.66
N HIS A 53 -6.18 -0.84 -15.38
CA HIS A 53 -7.30 -0.84 -14.42
C HIS A 53 -8.02 -2.21 -14.33
N ASP A 54 -7.29 -3.31 -14.54
CA ASP A 54 -7.79 -4.67 -14.52
C ASP A 54 -7.94 -5.18 -13.08
N LYS A 55 -9.14 -5.00 -12.53
CA LYS A 55 -9.45 -5.39 -11.15
C LYS A 55 -9.41 -6.90 -10.90
N GLU A 56 -9.62 -7.73 -11.91
CA GLU A 56 -9.61 -9.18 -11.74
C GLU A 56 -8.17 -9.66 -11.64
N ARG A 57 -7.31 -9.20 -12.57
CA ARG A 57 -5.88 -9.48 -12.54
C ARG A 57 -5.21 -8.94 -11.29
N LEU A 58 -5.59 -7.75 -10.81
CA LEU A 58 -5.09 -7.21 -9.55
C LEU A 58 -5.42 -8.09 -8.34
N ARG A 59 -6.60 -8.74 -8.33
CA ARG A 59 -6.96 -9.70 -7.26
C ARG A 59 -6.14 -10.98 -7.36
N ALA A 60 -5.96 -11.51 -8.56
CA ALA A 60 -5.13 -12.69 -8.78
C ALA A 60 -3.69 -12.47 -8.30
N ILE A 61 -3.08 -11.33 -8.67
CA ILE A 61 -1.74 -10.93 -8.20
C ILE A 61 -1.70 -10.80 -6.67
N GLY A 62 -2.77 -10.29 -6.06
CA GLY A 62 -2.88 -10.22 -4.60
C GLY A 62 -2.85 -11.61 -3.93
N LEU A 63 -3.49 -12.61 -4.54
CA LEU A 63 -3.44 -14.00 -4.05
C LEU A 63 -2.05 -14.62 -4.26
N ASP A 64 -1.41 -14.36 -5.41
CA ASP A 64 -0.05 -14.83 -5.67
C ASP A 64 0.96 -14.23 -4.69
N TYR A 65 0.83 -12.93 -4.39
CA TYR A 65 1.62 -12.27 -3.35
C TYR A 65 1.45 -12.96 -1.99
N PHE A 66 0.21 -13.31 -1.61
CA PHE A 66 -0.04 -13.97 -0.33
C PHE A 66 0.58 -15.36 -0.27
N ARG A 67 0.56 -16.12 -1.38
CA ARG A 67 1.18 -17.46 -1.46
C ARG A 67 2.70 -17.45 -1.24
N LEU A 68 3.36 -16.31 -1.44
CA LEU A 68 4.77 -16.15 -1.14
C LEU A 68 5.07 -16.05 0.36
N ASP A 69 4.04 -15.93 1.21
CA ASP A 69 4.15 -15.84 2.67
C ASP A 69 5.18 -14.80 3.14
N LEU A 70 5.21 -13.65 2.46
CA LEU A 70 6.14 -12.57 2.78
C LEU A 70 5.60 -11.71 3.92
N PRO A 71 6.22 -11.71 5.10
CA PRO A 71 5.78 -10.87 6.20
C PRO A 71 5.95 -9.40 5.83
N CYS A 72 5.00 -8.55 6.25
CA CYS A 72 5.15 -7.11 6.11
C CYS A 72 6.43 -6.63 6.82
N PRO A 73 7.28 -5.80 6.19
CA PRO A 73 8.54 -5.35 6.78
C PRO A 73 8.40 -4.71 8.16
N PHE A 74 7.26 -4.07 8.43
CA PHE A 74 6.95 -3.42 9.71
C PHE A 74 6.41 -4.34 10.81
N LEU A 75 6.29 -5.65 10.60
CA LEU A 75 5.85 -6.54 11.67
C LEU A 75 6.92 -6.64 12.77
N GLN A 76 6.49 -6.86 13.99
CA GLN A 76 7.32 -7.19 15.14
C GLN A 76 6.45 -8.05 16.05
N ASP A 77 6.92 -9.26 16.38
CA ASP A 77 6.15 -10.22 17.17
C ASP A 77 4.72 -10.44 16.62
N HIS A 78 4.63 -10.62 15.30
CA HIS A 78 3.39 -10.76 14.52
C HIS A 78 2.41 -9.57 14.64
N SER A 79 2.85 -8.44 15.19
CA SER A 79 2.08 -7.21 15.34
C SER A 79 2.67 -6.09 14.49
N CYS A 80 1.83 -5.20 13.96
CA CYS A 80 2.32 -4.06 13.19
C CYS A 80 2.98 -3.03 14.13
N SER A 81 4.30 -2.84 14.02
CA SER A 81 5.02 -1.87 14.86
C SER A 81 4.67 -0.42 14.53
N ILE A 82 4.03 -0.17 13.39
CA ILE A 82 3.59 1.15 12.95
C ILE A 82 2.07 1.34 13.05
N HIS A 83 1.39 0.67 14.00
CA HIS A 83 -0.07 0.75 14.15
C HIS A 83 -0.65 2.18 14.02
N PRO A 84 -0.11 3.22 14.69
CA PRO A 84 -0.60 4.60 14.56
C PRO A 84 -0.42 5.22 13.17
N HIS A 85 0.51 4.69 12.36
CA HIS A 85 0.87 5.18 11.03
C HIS A 85 0.46 4.22 9.91
N ARG A 86 -0.39 3.23 10.20
CA ARG A 86 -0.85 2.27 9.19
C ARG A 86 -1.48 3.00 7.99
N PRO A 87 -1.14 2.59 6.75
CA PRO A 87 -1.81 3.07 5.56
C PRO A 87 -3.32 2.84 5.60
N LEU A 88 -4.08 3.67 4.88
CA LEU A 88 -5.53 3.59 4.75
C LEU A 88 -5.97 2.22 4.25
N SER A 89 -5.27 1.62 3.28
CA SER A 89 -5.58 0.27 2.80
C SER A 89 -5.51 -0.77 3.92
N CYS A 90 -4.53 -0.67 4.83
CA CYS A 90 -4.44 -1.54 6.00
C CYS A 90 -5.54 -1.27 7.04
N ARG A 91 -6.03 -0.02 7.14
CA ARG A 91 -7.11 0.37 8.06
C ARG A 91 -8.50 -0.02 7.55
N GLU A 92 -8.64 -0.10 6.23
CA GLU A 92 -9.88 -0.48 5.54
C GLU A 92 -9.99 -2.00 5.37
N PHE A 93 -8.89 -2.73 5.51
CA PHE A 93 -8.87 -4.19 5.47
C PHE A 93 -9.23 -4.80 6.84
N LEU A 94 -10.52 -4.77 7.18
CA LEU A 94 -11.05 -5.28 8.44
C LEU A 94 -11.66 -6.66 8.23
N VAL A 95 -11.05 -7.71 8.77
CA VAL A 95 -11.51 -9.11 8.66
C VAL A 95 -12.29 -9.49 9.93
N VAL A 96 -13.44 -10.14 9.76
CA VAL A 96 -14.34 -10.59 10.85
C VAL A 96 -14.64 -12.08 10.82
N SER A 97 -14.15 -12.80 9.81
CA SER A 97 -14.17 -14.27 9.78
C SER A 97 -13.19 -14.85 10.82
N ASP A 98 -13.32 -16.16 11.08
CA ASP A 98 -12.40 -16.89 11.96
C ASP A 98 -10.94 -16.72 11.50
N PRO A 99 -9.99 -16.36 12.39
CA PRO A 99 -8.58 -16.21 12.03
C PRO A 99 -7.93 -17.49 11.48
N LEU A 100 -8.50 -18.68 11.72
CA LEU A 100 -8.03 -19.92 11.09
C LEU A 100 -8.08 -19.84 9.56
N TYR A 101 -9.00 -19.07 8.99
CA TYR A 101 -9.07 -18.85 7.54
C TYR A 101 -7.98 -17.92 7.01
N CYS A 102 -7.18 -17.27 7.87
CA CYS A 102 -5.98 -16.59 7.38
C CYS A 102 -4.90 -17.58 6.92
N ALA A 103 -4.98 -18.86 7.33
CA ALA A 103 -4.07 -19.89 6.85
C ALA A 103 -4.50 -20.50 5.50
N ASP A 104 -5.78 -20.34 5.12
CA ASP A 104 -6.36 -20.91 3.90
C ASP A 104 -6.91 -19.80 3.01
N LEU A 105 -6.30 -19.66 1.83
CA LEU A 105 -6.49 -18.53 0.91
C LEU A 105 -7.82 -18.53 0.15
N ASP A 106 -8.82 -19.27 0.61
CA ASP A 106 -10.13 -19.31 -0.02
C ASP A 106 -10.87 -17.96 0.19
N PRO A 107 -11.13 -17.19 -0.89
CA PRO A 107 -11.86 -15.94 -0.82
C PRO A 107 -13.30 -16.10 -0.31
N GLY A 108 -13.86 -17.31 -0.33
CA GLY A 108 -15.17 -17.63 0.23
C GLY A 108 -15.19 -17.71 1.75
N HIS A 109 -14.05 -17.95 2.39
CA HIS A 109 -13.93 -18.09 3.84
C HIS A 109 -13.59 -16.77 4.54
N VAL A 110 -12.71 -15.96 3.95
CA VAL A 110 -12.30 -14.67 4.51
C VAL A 110 -13.39 -13.62 4.30
N LYS A 111 -13.95 -13.11 5.40
CA LYS A 111 -15.03 -12.10 5.36
C LYS A 111 -14.53 -10.77 5.90
N ASN A 112 -14.65 -9.73 5.09
CA ASN A 112 -14.38 -8.37 5.51
C ASN A 112 -15.64 -7.64 5.99
N VAL A 113 -15.46 -6.63 6.85
CA VAL A 113 -16.50 -5.64 7.13
C VAL A 113 -16.82 -4.88 5.86
N ALA A 114 -18.09 -4.82 5.49
CA ALA A 114 -18.55 -3.96 4.41
C ALA A 114 -18.50 -2.49 4.86
N LEU A 115 -17.54 -1.74 4.34
CA LEU A 115 -17.44 -0.30 4.57
C LEU A 115 -18.37 0.45 3.60
N PRO A 116 -19.17 1.43 4.07
CA PRO A 116 -20.03 2.22 3.17
C PRO A 116 -19.27 2.94 2.06
N LYS A 117 -18.03 3.37 2.36
CA LYS A 117 -17.08 3.98 1.43
C LYS A 117 -15.66 3.62 1.87
N THR A 118 -14.78 3.33 0.92
CA THR A 118 -13.33 3.23 1.11
C THR A 118 -12.67 4.53 0.65
N VAL A 119 -11.79 5.08 1.48
CA VAL A 119 -11.11 6.37 1.27
C VAL A 119 -9.78 6.18 0.53
N SER A 120 -9.10 5.05 0.70
CA SER A 120 -7.80 4.82 0.07
C SER A 120 -7.76 5.06 -1.45
N PRO A 121 -8.74 4.61 -2.28
CA PRO A 121 -8.69 4.86 -3.72
C PRO A 121 -8.85 6.33 -4.09
N ILE A 122 -9.57 7.11 -3.27
CA ILE A 122 -9.74 8.56 -3.45
C ILE A 122 -8.39 9.25 -3.26
N ILE A 123 -7.62 8.85 -2.25
CA ILE A 123 -6.30 9.43 -1.99
C ILE A 123 -5.30 9.04 -3.08
N TYR A 124 -5.37 7.82 -3.61
CA TYR A 124 -4.58 7.41 -4.77
C TYR A 124 -4.84 8.32 -5.96
N GLU A 125 -6.11 8.53 -6.30
CA GLU A 125 -6.49 9.43 -7.39
C GLU A 125 -6.00 10.87 -7.17
N MET A 126 -6.06 11.36 -5.93
CA MET A 126 -5.57 12.70 -5.59
C MET A 126 -4.05 12.82 -5.67
N CYS A 127 -3.32 11.71 -5.54
CA CYS A 127 -1.87 11.64 -5.68
C CYS A 127 -1.41 11.33 -7.12
N SER A 128 -2.34 11.03 -8.03
CA SER A 128 -2.05 10.79 -9.44
C SER A 128 -1.98 12.12 -10.20
N GLY A 129 -0.86 12.38 -10.89
CA GLY A 129 -0.74 13.51 -11.81
C GLY A 129 -1.59 13.34 -13.08
N ASP A 130 -1.35 12.24 -13.81
CA ASP A 130 -2.10 11.81 -14.98
C ASP A 130 -2.48 10.33 -14.81
N ARG A 131 -3.78 10.05 -14.69
CA ARG A 131 -4.28 8.70 -14.40
C ARG A 131 -3.93 7.65 -15.47
N SER A 132 -3.59 8.09 -16.68
CA SER A 132 -3.18 7.18 -17.76
C SER A 132 -1.74 6.68 -17.63
N ARG A 133 -0.94 7.32 -16.77
CA ARG A 133 0.50 7.02 -16.59
C ARG A 133 0.90 6.86 -15.13
N ASP A 134 0.06 7.34 -14.22
CA ASP A 134 0.31 7.39 -12.80
C ASP A 134 -0.87 6.79 -12.03
N ARG A 135 -0.58 5.75 -11.27
CA ARG A 135 -1.56 5.06 -10.43
C ARG A 135 -1.88 5.86 -9.16
N GLY A 136 -1.01 6.81 -8.78
CA GLY A 136 -1.11 7.60 -7.55
C GLY A 136 -0.86 6.82 -6.25
N PHE A 137 -0.55 5.53 -6.37
CA PHE A 137 -0.11 4.66 -5.28
C PHE A 137 1.13 3.87 -5.70
N ILE A 138 1.85 3.36 -4.71
CA ILE A 138 2.88 2.34 -4.88
C ILE A 138 2.55 1.10 -4.04
N PRO A 139 2.98 -0.10 -4.43
CA PRO A 139 3.04 -1.25 -3.54
C PRO A 139 3.96 -0.95 -2.37
N LEU A 140 3.53 -1.24 -1.14
CA LEU A 140 4.30 -0.91 0.06
C LEU A 140 5.75 -1.37 -0.03
N VAL A 141 5.99 -2.57 -0.54
CA VAL A 141 7.33 -3.17 -0.64
C VAL A 141 8.31 -2.36 -1.50
N GLN A 142 7.82 -1.56 -2.45
CA GLN A 142 8.64 -0.68 -3.29
C GLN A 142 9.02 0.64 -2.59
N LEU A 143 8.56 0.88 -1.36
CA LEU A 143 8.71 2.14 -0.64
C LEU A 143 10.16 2.67 -0.64
N LEU A 144 11.13 1.81 -0.33
CA LEU A 144 12.53 2.23 -0.25
C LEU A 144 13.18 2.34 -1.63
N ALA A 145 12.83 1.45 -2.56
CA ALA A 145 13.32 1.50 -3.95
C ALA A 145 12.89 2.80 -4.65
N ASP A 146 11.67 3.25 -4.40
CA ASP A 146 11.09 4.43 -5.03
C ASP A 146 11.35 5.74 -4.26
N ALA A 147 12.12 5.70 -3.16
CA ALA A 147 12.22 6.82 -2.22
C ALA A 147 12.61 8.15 -2.88
N ALA A 148 13.61 8.14 -3.76
CA ALA A 148 14.04 9.35 -4.48
C ALA A 148 12.94 9.92 -5.38
N SER A 149 12.26 9.06 -6.14
CA SER A 149 11.15 9.44 -7.02
C SER A 149 9.97 9.99 -6.22
N LEU A 150 9.61 9.33 -5.11
CA LEU A 150 8.54 9.77 -4.21
C LEU A 150 8.80 11.14 -3.58
N LEU A 151 10.04 11.39 -3.14
CA LEU A 151 10.41 12.66 -2.53
C LEU A 151 10.43 13.79 -3.55
N ALA A 152 10.93 13.53 -4.77
CA ALA A 152 10.95 14.50 -5.87
C ALA A 152 9.56 14.78 -6.46
N GLY A 153 8.68 13.78 -6.46
CA GLY A 153 7.33 13.83 -7.05
C GLY A 153 6.24 14.42 -6.13
N GLN A 154 6.60 15.09 -5.04
CA GLN A 154 5.61 15.75 -4.19
C GLN A 154 4.94 16.91 -4.93
N PRO A 155 3.61 17.08 -4.81
CA PRO A 155 2.92 18.17 -5.46
C PRO A 155 3.35 19.52 -4.87
N ASP A 156 3.27 20.57 -5.69
CA ASP A 156 3.47 21.92 -5.22
C ASP A 156 2.53 22.22 -4.02
N PRO A 157 3.01 22.98 -3.02
CA PRO A 157 2.16 23.42 -1.92
C PRO A 157 0.92 24.14 -2.44
N ALA A 158 -0.24 23.71 -1.97
CA ALA A 158 -1.51 24.35 -2.25
C ALA A 158 -2.26 24.63 -0.94
N PRO A 159 -3.15 25.66 -0.90
CA PRO A 159 -3.93 25.95 0.28
C PRO A 159 -4.70 24.71 0.76
N ALA A 160 -4.68 24.44 2.06
CA ALA A 160 -5.32 23.26 2.65
C ALA A 160 -6.80 23.12 2.22
N VAL A 161 -7.53 24.23 2.14
CA VAL A 161 -8.92 24.26 1.69
C VAL A 161 -9.11 23.71 0.27
N ALA A 162 -8.13 23.88 -0.62
CA ALA A 162 -8.19 23.35 -1.98
C ALA A 162 -8.12 21.82 -1.97
N TRP A 163 -7.23 21.23 -1.15
CA TRP A 163 -7.15 19.78 -0.96
C TRP A 163 -8.43 19.21 -0.37
N VAL A 164 -8.98 19.85 0.68
CA VAL A 164 -10.23 19.44 1.31
C VAL A 164 -11.40 19.45 0.33
N ARG A 165 -11.55 20.52 -0.48
CA ARG A 165 -12.60 20.59 -1.51
C ARG A 165 -12.44 19.50 -2.57
N ARG A 166 -11.21 19.23 -3.03
CA ARG A 166 -10.91 18.16 -4.00
C ARG A 166 -11.26 16.78 -3.45
N PHE A 167 -11.03 16.56 -2.15
CA PHE A 167 -11.39 15.34 -1.44
C PHE A 167 -12.90 15.16 -1.35
N PHE A 168 -13.63 16.13 -0.81
CA PHE A 168 -15.09 16.03 -0.67
C PHE A 168 -15.82 15.87 -2.00
N LYS A 169 -15.34 16.51 -3.07
CA LYS A 169 -15.89 16.33 -4.42
C LYS A 169 -15.84 14.87 -4.87
N ARG A 170 -14.80 14.12 -4.49
CA ARG A 170 -14.63 12.69 -4.83
C ARG A 170 -15.32 11.75 -3.86
N LEU A 171 -15.40 12.14 -2.58
CA LEU A 171 -16.07 11.35 -1.57
C LEU A 171 -17.58 11.28 -1.82
N CYS A 172 -18.18 12.43 -2.17
CA CYS A 172 -19.62 12.60 -2.36
C CYS A 172 -20.09 12.32 -3.81
N GLY A 173 -19.15 12.22 -4.77
CA GLY A 173 -19.42 11.70 -6.11
C GLY A 173 -19.58 10.19 -6.11
#